data_AF-A0A1I7SHW0-F1
#
_entry.id   AF-A0A1I7SHW0-F1
#
_cell.length_a   1.000
_cell.length_b   1.000
_cell.length_c   1.000
_cell.angle_alpha   90.00
_cell.angle_beta   90.00
_cell.angle_gamma   90.00
#
_symmetry.space_group_name_H-M   'P 1'
#
loop_
_entity.id
_entity.type
_entity.pdbx_description
1 polymer ?
#
loop_
_entity_poly.entity_id
_entity_poly.type
_entity_poly.pdbx_seq_one_letter_code
_entity_poly.pdbx_strand_id
1 'polypeptide(L)'
;MFGVIVFCAGLFIAGVTGINKSTMGLELGDVLPENTAPAAFLKARDAYFSFYPMNVIIRGETVDFAEKQTQIEQLRNEIAKSRFVVTLDNGEPSERYWLGMFRQWLRGLQQRLDEARIAGILEDFDNNNATKSPELKIAYSLACSYGHKYDCSRANRIRLIDDSDTINTEGFYNYLYGWHEYEQMFYTVSQASFYPPLRKLKQGPKNNKYRFFVPPAPKPIYSQIPFYLDGLTDTTTIVEMIKEIRAISDNYTHSGLPNHPSGIAFTFWEQYLDLNQTLVKAIAIISLAVFVVVSVLLFNPWAAFCIVIILFLMTVELAGFLGYYHIKLNPVSAVSLITAVGIGVEFTAHVVFSFLTSLGTRNERMAAAIDQVFVPVIHGALSTLLGILMLGFSEFEFVVKYFFLVMNALIILGLINGLMLLPVLLSLIGPACELTPRDCSNRLPVPPPLQRRQNQSSGASRHGILRITT
;
A
#
# COMPACT_ATOMS: atom_id res chain seq x y z
N MET A 1 -38.84 21.67 -10.07
CA MET A 1 -37.97 21.75 -8.88
C MET A 1 -38.13 20.55 -7.96
N PHE A 2 -39.30 20.33 -7.33
CA PHE A 2 -39.47 19.24 -6.35
C PHE A 2 -39.12 17.83 -6.89
N GLY A 3 -39.60 17.47 -8.08
CA GLY A 3 -39.28 16.17 -8.69
C GLY A 3 -37.78 15.95 -8.95
N VAL A 4 -37.03 17.01 -9.30
CA VAL A 4 -35.57 16.92 -9.53
C VAL A 4 -34.83 16.70 -8.22
N ILE A 5 -35.22 17.42 -7.16
CA ILE A 5 -34.62 17.25 -5.82
C ILE A 5 -34.85 15.83 -5.31
N VAL A 6 -36.06 15.30 -5.45
CA VAL A 6 -36.38 13.92 -5.03
C VAL A 6 -35.57 12.91 -5.83
N PHE A 7 -35.43 13.10 -7.15
CA PHE A 7 -34.62 12.24 -8.01
C PHE A 7 -33.14 12.23 -7.61
N CYS A 8 -32.52 13.40 -7.46
CA CYS A 8 -31.11 13.52 -7.06
C CYS A 8 -30.88 13.06 -5.61
N ALA A 9 -31.82 13.30 -4.69
CA ALA A 9 -31.75 12.74 -3.35
C ALA A 9 -31.81 11.20 -3.37
N GLY A 10 -32.64 10.62 -4.26
CA GLY A 10 -32.67 9.18 -4.50
C GLY A 10 -31.33 8.64 -5.03
N LEU A 11 -30.72 9.34 -5.99
CA LEU A 11 -29.38 9.00 -6.51
C LEU A 11 -28.31 9.07 -5.41
N PHE A 12 -28.34 10.10 -4.56
CA PHE A 12 -27.41 10.22 -3.45
C PHE A 12 -27.58 9.10 -2.42
N ILE A 13 -28.83 8.76 -2.06
CA ILE A 13 -29.12 7.63 -1.16
C ILE A 13 -28.62 6.32 -1.77
N ALA A 14 -28.87 6.10 -3.06
CA ALA A 14 -28.31 4.96 -3.78
C ALA A 14 -26.78 4.96 -3.68
N GLY A 15 -26.14 6.10 -3.94
CA GLY A 15 -24.69 6.30 -3.80
C GLY A 15 -24.16 5.85 -2.43
N VAL A 16 -24.76 6.34 -1.35
CA VAL A 16 -24.39 5.96 0.02
C VAL A 16 -24.55 4.45 0.27
N THR A 17 -25.64 3.84 -0.21
CA THR A 17 -25.82 2.39 -0.08
C THR A 17 -24.84 1.57 -0.92
N GLY A 18 -24.41 2.11 -2.07
CA GLY A 18 -23.39 1.51 -2.93
C GLY A 18 -22.00 1.50 -2.28
N ILE A 19 -21.63 2.56 -1.55
CA ILE A 19 -20.34 2.64 -0.84
C ILE A 19 -20.17 1.47 0.13
N ASN A 20 -21.24 1.10 0.86
CA ASN A 20 -21.21 -0.03 1.79
C ASN A 20 -21.02 -1.40 1.12
N LYS A 21 -21.28 -1.50 -0.19
CA LYS A 21 -21.07 -2.73 -0.97
C LYS A 21 -19.71 -2.81 -1.65
N SER A 22 -18.90 -1.75 -1.57
CA SER A 22 -17.59 -1.71 -2.21
C SER A 22 -16.61 -2.61 -1.45
N THR A 23 -15.96 -3.53 -2.16
CA THR A 23 -14.87 -4.37 -1.66
C THR A 23 -13.53 -3.77 -2.06
N MET A 24 -12.47 -4.01 -1.28
CA MET A 24 -11.12 -3.54 -1.60
C MET A 24 -10.36 -4.58 -2.40
N GLY A 25 -9.47 -4.14 -3.29
CA GLY A 25 -8.49 -5.02 -3.93
C GLY A 25 -8.37 -4.88 -5.44
N LEU A 26 -7.38 -5.58 -5.99
CA LEU A 26 -7.20 -5.80 -7.41
C LEU A 26 -6.49 -7.13 -7.57
N GLU A 27 -7.16 -8.11 -8.16
CA GLU A 27 -6.55 -9.41 -8.42
C GLU A 27 -5.73 -9.35 -9.69
N LEU A 28 -4.61 -10.09 -9.71
CA LEU A 28 -3.74 -10.13 -10.89
C LEU A 28 -4.46 -10.74 -12.11
N GLY A 29 -5.44 -11.62 -11.87
CA GLY A 29 -6.29 -12.19 -12.90
C GLY A 29 -7.12 -11.15 -13.68
N ASP A 30 -7.54 -10.06 -13.02
CA ASP A 30 -8.35 -9.00 -13.63
C ASP A 30 -7.56 -8.13 -14.63
N VAL A 31 -6.22 -8.16 -14.55
CA VAL A 31 -5.32 -7.37 -15.40
C VAL A 31 -5.06 -8.08 -16.74
N LEU A 32 -5.21 -9.40 -16.78
CA LEU A 32 -4.96 -10.19 -17.96
C LEU A 32 -6.22 -10.33 -18.83
N PRO A 33 -6.09 -10.49 -20.16
CA PRO A 33 -7.24 -10.79 -21.00
C PRO A 33 -7.80 -12.18 -20.65
N GLU A 34 -9.12 -12.28 -20.45
CA GLU A 34 -9.77 -13.50 -19.92
C GLU A 34 -9.54 -14.75 -20.78
N ASN A 35 -9.40 -14.58 -22.11
CA ASN A 35 -9.26 -15.67 -23.06
C ASN A 35 -7.84 -16.26 -23.13
N THR A 36 -6.96 -15.88 -22.22
CA THR A 36 -5.56 -16.31 -22.23
C THR A 36 -5.30 -17.43 -21.22
N ALA A 37 -4.44 -18.39 -21.58
CA ALA A 37 -4.05 -19.48 -20.69
C ALA A 37 -3.48 -19.00 -19.33
N PRO A 38 -2.67 -17.92 -19.26
CA PRO A 38 -2.21 -17.35 -18.00
C PRO A 38 -3.35 -16.86 -17.09
N ALA A 39 -4.40 -16.25 -17.63
CA ALA A 39 -5.55 -15.79 -16.85
C ALA A 39 -6.28 -16.99 -16.21
N ALA A 40 -6.50 -18.07 -16.97
CA ALA A 40 -7.10 -19.30 -16.44
C ALA A 40 -6.23 -19.95 -15.35
N PHE A 41 -4.90 -19.97 -15.54
CA PHE A 41 -3.96 -20.47 -14.55
C PHE A 41 -4.00 -19.67 -13.25
N LEU A 42 -4.03 -18.33 -13.33
CA LEU A 42 -4.11 -17.48 -12.15
C LEU A 42 -5.45 -17.65 -11.42
N LYS A 43 -6.57 -17.70 -12.13
CA LYS A 43 -7.89 -17.98 -11.53
C LYS A 43 -7.88 -19.32 -10.78
N ALA A 44 -7.27 -20.37 -11.35
CA ALA A 44 -7.14 -21.67 -10.69
C ALA A 44 -6.18 -21.61 -9.48
N ARG A 45 -5.06 -20.91 -9.61
CA ARG A 45 -4.10 -20.73 -8.50
C ARG A 45 -4.76 -20.00 -7.34
N ASP A 46 -5.45 -18.90 -7.59
CA ASP A 46 -6.05 -18.09 -6.53
C ASP A 46 -7.25 -18.82 -5.88
N ALA A 47 -7.95 -19.71 -6.62
CA ALA A 47 -9.05 -20.53 -6.10
C ALA A 47 -8.60 -21.73 -5.24
N TYR A 48 -7.48 -22.39 -5.59
CA TYR A 48 -7.06 -23.64 -4.94
C TYR A 48 -5.76 -23.52 -4.13
N PHE A 49 -4.90 -22.57 -4.45
CA PHE A 49 -3.54 -22.46 -3.92
C PHE A 49 -3.26 -21.04 -3.39
N SER A 50 -3.96 -20.67 -2.33
CA SER A 50 -3.85 -19.37 -1.64
C SER A 50 -2.64 -19.26 -0.70
N PHE A 51 -1.52 -19.92 -1.04
CA PHE A 51 -0.32 -19.90 -0.21
C PHE A 51 0.69 -18.86 -0.69
N TYR A 52 1.31 -18.16 0.25
CA TYR A 52 2.33 -17.15 -0.05
C TYR A 52 3.58 -17.34 0.81
N PRO A 53 4.78 -17.37 0.23
CA PRO A 53 6.01 -17.40 1.00
C PRO A 53 6.25 -16.02 1.66
N MET A 54 6.62 -16.05 2.93
CA MET A 54 7.01 -14.90 3.73
C MET A 54 8.36 -15.17 4.38
N ASN A 55 9.24 -14.19 4.38
CA ASN A 55 10.49 -14.23 5.13
C ASN A 55 10.47 -13.13 6.19
N VAL A 56 10.71 -13.49 7.44
CA VAL A 56 10.97 -12.49 8.50
C VAL A 56 12.47 -12.21 8.50
N ILE A 57 12.81 -10.96 8.24
CA ILE A 57 14.18 -10.51 8.15
C ILE A 57 14.57 -9.85 9.46
N ILE A 58 15.68 -10.29 10.03
CA ILE A 58 16.30 -9.65 11.19
C ILE A 58 17.53 -8.90 10.68
N ARG A 59 17.53 -7.57 10.88
CA ARG A 59 18.61 -6.71 10.38
C ARG A 59 18.92 -5.58 11.35
N GLY A 60 20.19 -5.44 11.70
CA GLY A 60 20.69 -4.27 12.43
C GLY A 60 22.15 -4.44 12.85
N GLU A 61 22.93 -3.37 12.78
CA GLU A 61 24.36 -3.39 13.17
C GLU A 61 24.58 -3.65 14.66
N THR A 62 23.55 -3.37 15.47
CA THR A 62 23.54 -3.55 16.92
C THR A 62 22.97 -4.91 17.36
N VAL A 63 22.58 -5.78 16.42
CA VAL A 63 21.95 -7.06 16.75
C VAL A 63 23.01 -8.13 16.90
N ASP A 64 23.23 -8.56 18.15
CA ASP A 64 23.98 -9.78 18.41
C ASP A 64 23.03 -10.98 18.42
N PHE A 65 23.16 -11.85 17.41
CA PHE A 65 22.38 -13.09 17.29
C PHE A 65 22.73 -14.09 18.40
N ALA A 66 23.94 -14.02 18.96
CA ALA A 66 24.38 -14.93 20.01
C ALA A 66 23.65 -14.65 21.33
N GLU A 67 23.44 -13.38 21.67
CA GLU A 67 22.74 -12.98 22.90
C GLU A 67 21.21 -13.09 22.77
N LYS A 68 20.66 -12.81 21.58
CA LYS A 68 19.20 -12.72 21.35
C LYS A 68 18.53 -14.03 20.91
N GLN A 69 19.18 -15.18 21.11
CA GLN A 69 18.66 -16.49 20.69
C GLN A 69 17.24 -16.78 21.22
N THR A 70 16.97 -16.45 22.49
CA THR A 70 15.66 -16.67 23.12
C THR A 70 14.59 -15.75 22.55
N GLN A 71 14.94 -14.49 22.27
CA GLN A 71 14.02 -13.53 21.64
C GLN A 71 13.65 -13.94 20.21
N ILE A 72 14.60 -14.49 19.45
CA ILE A 72 14.35 -15.01 18.09
C ILE A 72 13.39 -16.20 18.14
N GLU A 73 13.55 -17.08 19.13
CA GLU A 73 12.61 -18.19 19.35
C GLU A 73 11.20 -17.69 19.70
N GLN A 74 11.12 -16.72 20.61
CA GLN A 74 9.85 -16.13 21.04
C GLN A 74 9.14 -15.43 19.87
N LEU A 75 9.87 -14.65 19.07
CA LEU A 75 9.35 -14.02 17.85
C LEU A 75 8.77 -15.08 16.89
N ARG A 76 9.51 -16.16 16.61
CA ARG A 76 9.05 -17.24 15.74
C ARG A 76 7.79 -17.90 16.29
N ASN A 77 7.73 -18.17 17.59
CA ASN A 77 6.60 -18.81 18.23
C ASN A 77 5.36 -17.89 18.28
N GLU A 78 5.52 -16.59 18.50
CA GLU A 78 4.40 -15.64 18.42
C GLU A 78 3.84 -15.54 16.99
N ILE A 79 4.71 -15.50 15.98
CA ILE A 79 4.27 -15.51 14.58
C ILE A 79 3.56 -16.84 14.24
N ALA A 80 4.04 -17.97 14.77
CA ALA A 80 3.43 -19.28 14.60
C ALA A 80 1.99 -19.37 15.14
N LYS A 81 1.65 -18.60 16.18
CA LYS A 81 0.29 -18.56 16.74
C LYS A 81 -0.72 -17.89 15.81
N SER A 82 -0.24 -17.12 14.82
CA SER A 82 -1.12 -16.47 13.87
C SER A 82 -1.86 -17.51 13.03
N ARG A 83 -3.17 -17.31 12.85
CA ARG A 83 -4.04 -18.22 12.07
C ARG A 83 -3.63 -18.36 10.60
N PHE A 84 -2.83 -17.43 10.10
CA PHE A 84 -2.43 -17.35 8.69
C PHE A 84 -1.16 -18.13 8.39
N VAL A 85 -0.40 -18.54 9.40
CA VAL A 85 0.87 -19.26 9.22
C VAL A 85 0.57 -20.76 9.19
N VAL A 86 1.16 -21.46 8.23
CA VAL A 86 1.04 -22.92 8.14
C VAL A 86 1.85 -23.55 9.28
N THR A 87 1.17 -24.26 10.17
CA THR A 87 1.77 -25.01 11.28
C THR A 87 1.59 -26.52 11.09
N LEU A 88 2.54 -27.32 11.59
CA LEU A 88 2.36 -28.76 11.77
C LEU A 88 1.37 -29.03 12.91
N ASP A 89 0.89 -30.29 13.01
CA ASP A 89 0.00 -30.77 14.09
C ASP A 89 0.53 -30.48 15.51
N ASN A 90 1.85 -30.27 15.64
CA ASN A 90 2.52 -29.97 16.90
C ASN A 90 2.49 -28.47 17.28
N GLY A 91 1.89 -27.61 16.46
CA GLY A 91 1.87 -26.15 16.64
C GLY A 91 3.17 -25.42 16.26
N GLU A 92 4.17 -26.15 15.75
CA GLU A 92 5.39 -25.55 15.19
C GLU A 92 5.14 -25.07 13.75
N PRO A 93 5.79 -23.98 13.30
CA PRO A 93 5.77 -23.58 11.89
C PRO A 93 6.21 -24.70 10.96
N SER A 94 5.64 -24.73 9.76
CA SER A 94 5.95 -25.72 8.72
C SER A 94 7.44 -25.84 8.42
N GLU A 95 8.11 -24.71 8.26
CA GLU A 95 9.52 -24.64 7.95
C GLU A 95 10.40 -24.64 9.19
N ARG A 96 11.41 -25.50 9.17
CA ARG A 96 12.49 -25.50 10.15
C ARG A 96 13.44 -24.35 9.85
N TYR A 97 13.56 -23.43 10.79
CA TYR A 97 14.50 -22.32 10.73
C TYR A 97 15.94 -22.73 11.08
N TRP A 98 16.88 -21.87 10.67
CA TRP A 98 18.32 -22.13 10.76
C TRP A 98 18.84 -22.34 12.17
N LEU A 99 18.36 -21.58 13.17
CA LEU A 99 18.86 -21.70 14.54
C LEU A 99 18.42 -23.04 15.18
N GLY A 100 17.22 -23.53 14.85
CA GLY A 100 16.76 -24.86 15.28
C GLY A 100 17.58 -25.99 14.68
N MET A 101 17.86 -25.93 13.37
CA MET A 101 18.75 -26.90 12.72
C MET A 101 20.19 -26.82 13.22
N PHE A 102 20.66 -25.61 13.48
CA PHE A 102 21.99 -25.34 14.01
C PHE A 102 22.16 -25.91 15.42
N ARG A 103 21.17 -25.74 16.30
CA ARG A 103 21.13 -26.40 17.62
C ARG A 103 21.10 -27.91 17.49
N GLN A 104 20.28 -28.47 16.59
CA GLN A 104 20.22 -29.91 16.37
C GLN A 104 21.58 -30.50 15.96
N TRP A 105 22.30 -29.81 15.08
CA TRP A 105 23.66 -30.21 14.69
C TRP A 105 24.65 -30.12 15.86
N LEU A 106 24.63 -29.02 16.62
CA LEU A 106 25.51 -28.85 17.77
C LEU A 106 25.24 -29.87 18.89
N ARG A 107 23.98 -30.27 19.12
CA ARG A 107 23.64 -31.36 20.05
C ARG A 107 24.28 -32.68 19.63
N GLY A 108 24.23 -33.00 18.32
CA GLY A 108 24.89 -34.19 17.78
C GLY A 108 26.41 -34.16 18.00
N LEU A 109 27.05 -33.01 17.79
CA LEU A 109 28.48 -32.83 18.06
C LEU A 109 28.81 -32.90 19.55
N GLN A 110 27.97 -32.30 20.40
CA GLN A 110 28.12 -32.29 21.85
C GLN A 110 28.06 -33.72 22.41
N GLN A 111 27.11 -34.54 21.96
CA GLN A 111 27.00 -35.95 22.37
C GLN A 111 28.29 -36.72 22.06
N ARG A 112 28.85 -36.57 20.85
CA ARG A 112 30.12 -37.24 20.49
C ARG A 112 31.31 -36.71 21.28
N LEU A 113 31.30 -35.42 21.62
CA LEU A 113 32.32 -34.80 22.45
C LEU A 113 32.25 -35.32 23.90
N ASP A 114 31.05 -35.52 24.44
CA ASP A 114 30.84 -36.07 25.78
C ASP A 114 31.19 -37.56 25.85
N GLU A 115 30.86 -38.36 24.82
CA GLU A 115 31.31 -39.75 24.69
C GLU A 115 32.85 -39.84 24.68
N ALA A 116 33.51 -38.96 23.92
CA ALA A 116 34.97 -38.89 23.89
C ALA A 116 35.57 -38.42 25.22
N ARG A 117 34.86 -37.55 25.96
CA ARG A 117 35.27 -37.06 27.28
C ARG A 117 35.24 -38.17 28.32
N ILE A 118 34.18 -38.98 28.32
CA ILE A 118 34.08 -40.17 29.17
C ILE A 118 35.18 -41.18 28.84
N ALA A 119 35.53 -41.32 27.56
CA ALA A 119 36.58 -42.23 27.11
C ALA A 119 38.02 -41.71 27.37
N GLY A 120 38.20 -40.48 27.88
CA GLY A 120 39.52 -39.89 28.16
C GLY A 120 40.35 -39.54 26.92
N ILE A 121 39.75 -39.50 25.72
CA ILE A 121 40.46 -39.32 24.44
C ILE A 121 40.84 -37.84 24.19
N LEU A 122 40.24 -36.90 24.92
CA LEU A 122 40.45 -35.45 24.74
C LEU A 122 41.76 -34.91 25.30
N GLU A 123 42.38 -35.55 26.29
CA GLU A 123 43.60 -35.01 26.94
C GLU A 123 44.83 -35.05 26.01
N ASP A 124 44.94 -36.09 25.16
CA ASP A 124 46.01 -36.27 24.17
C ASP A 124 45.46 -36.24 22.72
N PHE A 125 44.56 -35.30 22.43
CA PHE A 125 43.87 -35.29 21.14
C PHE A 125 44.84 -35.03 19.95
N ASP A 126 45.85 -34.18 20.08
CA ASP A 126 46.71 -33.83 18.93
C ASP A 126 47.83 -34.85 18.64
N ASN A 127 48.05 -35.81 19.57
CA ASN A 127 49.13 -36.79 19.50
C ASN A 127 48.66 -38.22 19.21
N ASN A 128 47.40 -38.55 19.50
CA ASN A 128 46.85 -39.89 19.24
C ASN A 128 46.45 -40.10 17.78
N ASN A 129 47.12 -41.04 17.11
CA ASN A 129 46.88 -41.47 15.72
C ASN A 129 45.67 -42.41 15.53
N ALA A 130 44.84 -42.60 16.56
CA ALA A 130 43.63 -43.42 16.45
C ALA A 130 42.69 -42.88 15.36
N THR A 131 41.94 -43.76 14.69
CA THR A 131 40.90 -43.40 13.72
C THR A 131 39.75 -42.67 14.41
N LYS A 132 39.92 -41.36 14.57
CA LYS A 132 38.90 -40.47 15.12
C LYS A 132 37.83 -40.21 14.07
N SER A 133 36.56 -40.30 14.48
CA SER A 133 35.44 -39.95 13.63
C SER A 133 35.58 -38.50 13.13
N PRO A 134 35.16 -38.21 11.89
CA PRO A 134 35.26 -36.86 11.33
C PRO A 134 34.47 -35.83 12.17
N GLU A 135 33.30 -36.22 12.67
CA GLU A 135 32.44 -35.40 13.54
C GLU A 135 33.13 -35.02 14.85
N LEU A 136 33.87 -35.95 15.48
CA LEU A 136 34.61 -35.64 16.70
C LEU A 136 35.75 -34.65 16.45
N LYS A 137 36.42 -34.73 15.28
CA LYS A 137 37.46 -33.76 14.89
C LYS A 137 36.88 -32.36 14.70
N ILE A 138 35.68 -32.27 14.14
CA ILE A 138 34.95 -31.00 13.97
C ILE A 138 34.51 -30.47 15.34
N ALA A 139 33.88 -31.30 16.18
CA ALA A 139 33.44 -30.91 17.52
C ALA A 139 34.61 -30.37 18.37
N TYR A 140 35.76 -31.06 18.34
CA TYR A 140 36.96 -30.64 19.05
C TYR A 140 37.52 -29.31 18.50
N SER A 141 37.57 -29.15 17.17
CA SER A 141 38.09 -27.90 16.57
C SER A 141 37.18 -26.70 16.83
N LEU A 142 35.87 -26.90 16.87
CA LEU A 142 34.91 -25.89 17.29
C LEU A 142 35.10 -25.52 18.75
N ALA A 143 35.25 -26.49 19.65
CA ALA A 143 35.49 -26.21 21.08
C ALA A 143 36.78 -25.39 21.33
N CYS A 144 37.80 -25.54 20.47
CA CYS A 144 39.03 -24.76 20.54
C CYS A 144 38.89 -23.31 20.03
N SER A 145 37.93 -23.02 19.14
CA SER A 145 37.82 -21.72 18.46
C SER A 145 36.75 -20.85 19.10
N TYR A 146 37.13 -19.69 19.63
CA TYR A 146 36.20 -18.73 20.25
C TYR A 146 36.59 -17.29 19.92
N GLY A 147 35.61 -16.45 19.56
CA GLY A 147 35.86 -15.09 19.08
C GLY A 147 37.05 -15.02 18.11
N HIS A 148 38.11 -14.29 18.52
CA HIS A 148 39.34 -14.13 17.75
C HIS A 148 40.51 -15.05 18.17
N LYS A 149 40.31 -15.95 19.13
CA LYS A 149 41.38 -16.77 19.73
C LYS A 149 41.15 -18.25 19.44
N TYR A 150 42.25 -19.00 19.34
CA TYR A 150 42.24 -20.45 19.21
C TYR A 150 43.06 -21.03 20.36
N ASP A 151 42.37 -21.65 21.32
CA ASP A 151 42.99 -22.28 22.48
C ASP A 151 42.29 -23.62 22.72
N CYS A 152 43.02 -24.73 22.63
CA CYS A 152 42.47 -26.07 22.82
C CYS A 152 42.46 -26.54 24.28
N SER A 153 43.12 -25.82 25.20
CA SER A 153 43.10 -26.18 26.63
C SER A 153 41.69 -26.14 27.24
N ARG A 154 40.80 -25.34 26.64
CA ARG A 154 39.40 -25.18 27.04
C ARG A 154 38.46 -26.28 26.53
N ALA A 155 38.89 -27.10 25.56
CA ALA A 155 38.04 -28.10 24.90
C ALA A 155 37.46 -29.13 25.88
N ASN A 156 38.21 -29.48 26.93
CA ASN A 156 37.71 -30.41 27.95
C ASN A 156 36.69 -29.78 28.92
N ARG A 157 36.65 -28.45 29.06
CA ARG A 157 35.80 -27.77 30.05
C ARG A 157 34.49 -27.23 29.48
N ILE A 158 34.44 -26.96 28.19
CA ILE A 158 33.32 -26.26 27.57
C ILE A 158 32.32 -27.22 26.96
N ARG A 159 31.07 -26.78 26.98
CA ARG A 159 29.98 -27.33 26.18
C ARG A 159 29.64 -26.36 25.05
N LEU A 160 29.36 -26.92 23.88
CA LEU A 160 28.95 -26.16 22.69
C LEU A 160 27.51 -25.64 22.84
N ILE A 161 26.67 -26.44 23.50
CA ILE A 161 25.28 -26.14 23.83
C ILE A 161 25.03 -26.47 25.29
N ASP A 162 24.32 -25.58 25.98
CA ASP A 162 23.93 -25.77 27.37
C ASP A 162 22.71 -26.70 27.47
N ASP A 163 22.45 -27.21 28.68
CA ASP A 163 21.29 -28.08 28.96
C ASP A 163 19.94 -27.34 28.73
N SER A 164 19.96 -26.00 28.70
CA SER A 164 18.82 -25.13 28.36
C SER A 164 18.70 -24.83 26.85
N ASP A 165 19.38 -25.59 26.00
CA ASP A 165 19.38 -25.44 24.54
C ASP A 165 19.89 -24.09 24.00
N THR A 166 20.63 -23.36 24.83
CA THR A 166 21.27 -22.10 24.45
C THR A 166 22.68 -22.38 23.96
N ILE A 167 23.04 -21.85 22.79
CA ILE A 167 24.38 -22.01 22.23
C ILE A 167 25.32 -21.06 22.95
N ASN A 168 26.52 -21.54 23.28
CA ASN A 168 27.54 -20.72 23.92
C ASN A 168 27.84 -19.46 23.10
N THR A 169 27.66 -18.29 23.72
CA THR A 169 27.77 -16.99 23.07
C THR A 169 29.18 -16.67 22.61
N GLU A 170 30.22 -17.14 23.30
CA GLU A 170 31.62 -16.87 22.98
C GLU A 170 32.06 -17.50 21.65
N GLY A 171 31.49 -18.68 21.33
CA GLY A 171 31.82 -19.46 20.14
C GLY A 171 30.79 -19.36 19.02
N PHE A 172 29.63 -18.74 19.28
CA PHE A 172 28.44 -18.77 18.41
C PHE A 172 28.74 -18.52 16.92
N TYR A 173 29.46 -17.44 16.61
CA TYR A 173 29.76 -17.08 15.21
C TYR A 173 30.76 -18.04 14.58
N ASN A 174 31.75 -18.53 15.32
CA ASN A 174 32.67 -19.55 14.80
C ASN A 174 31.92 -20.85 14.52
N TYR A 175 30.99 -21.23 15.39
CA TYR A 175 30.13 -22.40 15.22
C TYR A 175 29.23 -22.24 14.00
N LEU A 176 28.68 -21.05 13.76
CA LEU A 176 27.82 -20.75 12.60
C LEU A 176 28.58 -20.91 11.28
N TYR A 177 29.83 -20.43 11.21
CA TYR A 177 30.67 -20.60 10.02
C TYR A 177 31.10 -22.06 9.82
N GLY A 178 31.35 -22.78 10.92
CA GLY A 178 31.57 -24.22 10.90
C GLY A 178 30.35 -24.98 10.38
N TRP A 179 29.15 -24.61 10.80
CA TRP A 179 27.89 -25.20 10.34
C TRP A 179 27.68 -24.99 8.84
N HIS A 180 27.89 -23.77 8.34
CA HIS A 180 27.76 -23.47 6.92
C HIS A 180 28.71 -24.30 6.03
N GLU A 181 29.95 -24.55 6.48
CA GLU A 181 30.93 -25.31 5.70
C GLU A 181 30.78 -26.83 5.85
N TYR A 182 30.61 -27.32 7.08
CA TYR A 182 30.58 -28.76 7.36
C TYR A 182 29.20 -29.38 7.17
N GLU A 183 28.11 -28.59 7.26
CA GLU A 183 26.73 -29.03 7.10
C GLU A 183 25.97 -28.21 6.06
N GLN A 184 26.46 -28.25 4.82
CA GLN A 184 25.84 -27.52 3.71
C GLN A 184 24.36 -27.92 3.48
N MET A 185 23.99 -29.16 3.77
CA MET A 185 22.61 -29.65 3.59
C MET A 185 21.64 -28.93 4.53
N PHE A 186 21.93 -28.88 5.83
CA PHE A 186 21.07 -28.19 6.80
C PHE A 186 21.00 -26.69 6.53
N TYR A 187 22.11 -26.07 6.15
CA TYR A 187 22.12 -24.67 5.72
C TYR A 187 21.17 -24.43 4.54
N THR A 188 21.26 -25.26 3.50
CA THR A 188 20.45 -25.11 2.29
C THR A 188 18.95 -25.34 2.56
N VAL A 189 18.60 -26.37 3.35
CA VAL A 189 17.19 -26.67 3.68
C VAL A 189 16.58 -25.56 4.54
N SER A 190 17.35 -24.97 5.46
CA SER A 190 16.86 -23.87 6.31
C SER A 190 16.53 -22.58 5.56
N GLN A 191 16.91 -22.47 4.28
CA GLN A 191 16.81 -21.27 3.44
C GLN A 191 17.37 -20.01 4.11
N ALA A 192 18.30 -20.19 5.05
CA ALA A 192 18.98 -19.09 5.72
C ALA A 192 19.82 -18.32 4.70
N SER A 193 19.79 -17.01 4.83
CA SER A 193 20.68 -16.13 4.09
C SER A 193 21.31 -15.19 5.09
N PHE A 194 22.64 -15.22 5.17
CA PHE A 194 23.42 -14.31 6.00
C PHE A 194 24.15 -13.30 5.11
N TYR A 195 24.12 -12.04 5.54
CA TYR A 195 24.91 -10.98 4.91
C TYR A 195 25.79 -10.26 5.95
N PRO A 196 27.09 -10.06 5.70
CA PRO A 196 27.87 -10.53 4.55
C PRO A 196 27.88 -12.06 4.40
N PRO A 197 28.04 -12.59 3.16
CA PRO A 197 28.01 -14.03 2.95
C PRO A 197 29.13 -14.71 3.75
N LEU A 198 28.80 -15.86 4.33
CA LEU A 198 29.74 -16.66 5.10
C LEU A 198 30.85 -17.13 4.15
N ARG A 199 32.09 -16.73 4.44
CA ARG A 199 33.26 -17.12 3.65
C ARG A 199 33.50 -18.61 3.82
N LYS A 200 33.81 -19.29 2.71
CA LYS A 200 34.29 -20.67 2.74
C LYS A 200 35.53 -20.77 3.62
N LEU A 201 35.55 -21.76 4.51
CA LEU A 201 36.71 -21.98 5.36
C LEU A 201 37.84 -22.52 4.48
N LYS A 202 38.90 -21.72 4.28
CA LYS A 202 40.08 -22.20 3.57
C LYS A 202 40.74 -23.30 4.42
N GLN A 203 41.10 -24.42 3.78
CA GLN A 203 42.08 -25.34 4.37
C GLN A 203 43.30 -24.53 4.79
N GLY A 204 43.70 -24.67 6.06
CA GLY A 204 44.76 -23.86 6.66
C GLY A 204 46.06 -23.91 5.85
N PRO A 205 46.96 -22.92 6.03
CA PRO A 205 48.27 -22.95 5.39
C PRO A 205 48.98 -24.27 5.68
N LYS A 206 49.67 -24.81 4.66
CA LYS A 206 50.26 -26.16 4.57
C LYS A 206 51.18 -26.60 5.73
N ASN A 207 51.46 -25.72 6.71
CA ASN A 207 52.31 -25.99 7.87
C ASN A 207 51.57 -26.13 9.22
N ASN A 208 50.26 -25.88 9.30
CA ASN A 208 49.52 -26.09 10.56
C ASN A 208 48.85 -27.47 10.58
N LYS A 209 49.13 -28.23 11.65
CA LYS A 209 48.62 -29.57 11.98
C LYS A 209 47.11 -29.61 12.30
N TYR A 210 46.29 -28.75 11.71
CA TYR A 210 44.86 -28.60 12.02
C TYR A 210 44.01 -28.68 10.75
N ARG A 211 43.41 -29.85 10.53
CA ARG A 211 42.64 -30.18 9.31
C ARG A 211 41.25 -29.50 9.25
N PHE A 212 40.82 -28.82 10.33
CA PHE A 212 39.49 -28.20 10.50
C PHE A 212 39.56 -26.88 11.28
N PHE A 213 40.43 -25.95 10.86
CA PHE A 213 40.55 -24.63 11.49
C PHE A 213 39.39 -23.72 11.10
N VAL A 214 38.67 -23.20 12.11
CA VAL A 214 37.65 -22.17 11.93
C VAL A 214 38.27 -20.81 12.27
N PRO A 215 38.59 -19.96 11.26
CA PRO A 215 39.09 -18.62 11.49
C PRO A 215 38.05 -17.75 12.20
N PRO A 216 38.48 -16.69 12.89
CA PRO A 216 37.58 -15.71 13.45
C PRO A 216 36.69 -15.12 12.37
N ALA A 217 35.39 -15.17 12.62
CA ALA A 217 34.41 -14.83 11.61
C ALA A 217 33.70 -13.51 11.95
N PRO A 218 33.47 -12.62 10.97
CA PRO A 218 32.71 -11.40 11.22
C PRO A 218 31.26 -11.73 11.57
N LYS A 219 30.64 -10.89 12.39
CA LYS A 219 29.23 -11.04 12.74
C LYS A 219 28.37 -10.75 11.51
N PRO A 220 27.42 -11.64 11.12
CA PRO A 220 26.41 -11.31 10.12
C PRO A 220 25.51 -10.20 10.65
N ILE A 221 25.01 -9.36 9.73
CA ILE A 221 24.15 -8.20 10.00
C ILE A 221 22.70 -8.50 9.58
N TYR A 222 22.52 -9.46 8.67
CA TYR A 222 21.25 -9.87 8.09
C TYR A 222 21.05 -11.37 8.32
N SER A 223 19.83 -11.74 8.64
CA SER A 223 19.34 -13.12 8.64
C SER A 223 17.88 -13.12 8.20
N GLN A 224 17.44 -14.20 7.55
CA GLN A 224 16.05 -14.41 7.19
C GLN A 224 15.52 -15.73 7.73
N ILE A 225 14.24 -15.74 8.11
CA ILE A 225 13.51 -16.90 8.60
C ILE A 225 12.30 -17.13 7.68
N PRO A 226 12.22 -18.26 6.95
CA PRO A 226 11.12 -18.53 6.04
C PRO A 226 9.86 -19.00 6.78
N PHE A 227 8.72 -18.62 6.23
CA PHE A 227 7.37 -19.00 6.64
C PHE A 227 6.48 -19.16 5.39
N TYR A 228 5.47 -20.00 5.50
CA TYR A 228 4.39 -20.07 4.53
C TYR A 228 3.09 -19.59 5.15
N LEU A 229 2.40 -18.73 4.40
CA LEU A 229 1.08 -18.25 4.74
C LEU A 229 0.03 -19.01 3.94
N ASP A 230 -1.14 -19.24 4.52
CA ASP A 230 -2.28 -19.90 3.87
C ASP A 230 -3.61 -19.19 4.18
N GLY A 231 -4.64 -19.48 3.39
CA GLY A 231 -5.98 -18.90 3.52
C GLY A 231 -6.08 -17.45 3.02
N LEU A 232 -5.12 -16.99 2.21
CA LEU A 232 -5.04 -15.62 1.70
C LEU A 232 -5.80 -15.45 0.38
N THR A 233 -7.13 -15.61 0.42
CA THR A 233 -7.98 -15.50 -0.77
C THR A 233 -8.51 -14.09 -1.00
N ASP A 234 -8.90 -13.38 0.07
CA ASP A 234 -9.45 -12.02 -0.02
C ASP A 234 -8.45 -10.95 0.40
N THR A 235 -8.58 -9.77 -0.20
CA THR A 235 -7.73 -8.61 0.11
C THR A 235 -7.92 -8.16 1.56
N THR A 236 -9.14 -8.26 2.10
CA THR A 236 -9.40 -7.90 3.51
C THR A 236 -8.61 -8.82 4.46
N THR A 237 -8.64 -10.13 4.21
CA THR A 237 -7.88 -11.15 4.94
C THR A 237 -6.37 -10.91 4.85
N ILE A 238 -5.84 -10.57 3.67
CA ILE A 238 -4.42 -10.25 3.48
C ILE A 238 -4.03 -9.01 4.28
N VAL A 239 -4.87 -7.97 4.26
CA VAL A 239 -4.63 -6.73 5.02
C VAL A 239 -4.66 -6.99 6.53
N GLU A 240 -5.56 -7.84 7.02
CA GLU A 240 -5.59 -8.28 8.42
C GLU A 240 -4.32 -9.04 8.82
N MET A 241 -3.89 -9.99 7.98
CA MET A 241 -2.65 -10.74 8.18
C MET A 241 -1.44 -9.80 8.26
N ILE A 242 -1.32 -8.83 7.34
CA ILE A 242 -0.23 -7.87 7.33
C ILE A 242 -0.22 -7.06 8.64
N LYS A 243 -1.39 -6.60 9.12
CA LYS A 243 -1.50 -5.85 10.38
C LYS A 243 -1.07 -6.67 11.59
N GLU A 244 -1.50 -7.92 11.67
CA GLU A 244 -1.18 -8.82 12.78
C GLU A 244 0.32 -9.11 12.85
N ILE A 245 0.93 -9.52 11.73
CA ILE A 245 2.36 -9.86 11.68
C ILE A 245 3.23 -8.61 11.88
N ARG A 246 2.84 -7.45 11.33
CA ARG A 246 3.51 -6.17 11.60
C ARG A 246 3.45 -5.81 13.09
N ALA A 247 2.30 -5.93 13.73
CA ALA A 247 2.17 -5.60 15.15
C ALA A 247 3.09 -6.45 16.04
N ILE A 248 3.23 -7.75 15.72
CA ILE A 248 4.19 -8.63 16.39
C ILE A 248 5.62 -8.15 16.11
N SER A 249 5.97 -7.93 14.85
CA SER A 249 7.29 -7.48 14.41
C SER A 249 7.72 -6.16 15.08
N ASP A 250 6.81 -5.19 15.18
CA ASP A 250 7.05 -3.89 15.78
C ASP A 250 7.28 -4.00 17.29
N ASN A 251 6.53 -4.86 18.00
CA ASN A 251 6.72 -5.11 19.43
C ASN A 251 8.13 -5.66 19.75
N TYR A 252 8.62 -6.60 18.94
CA TYR A 252 9.99 -7.13 19.08
C TYR A 252 11.05 -6.13 18.63
N THR A 253 10.75 -5.27 17.67
CA THR A 253 11.62 -4.15 17.27
C THR A 253 11.81 -3.16 18.41
N HIS A 254 10.73 -2.82 19.15
CA HIS A 254 10.81 -2.02 20.36
C HIS A 254 11.60 -2.70 21.50
N SER A 255 11.56 -4.03 21.57
CA SER A 255 12.34 -4.83 22.53
C SER A 255 13.83 -4.97 22.17
N GLY A 256 14.28 -4.30 21.10
CA GLY A 256 15.67 -4.26 20.66
C GLY A 256 16.04 -5.29 19.59
N LEU A 257 15.09 -6.02 19.01
CA LEU A 257 15.31 -6.93 17.89
C LEU A 257 14.70 -6.32 16.61
N PRO A 258 15.42 -5.43 15.88
CA PRO A 258 14.93 -4.86 14.65
C PRO A 258 14.70 -5.96 13.61
N ASN A 259 13.43 -6.14 13.28
CA ASN A 259 12.97 -7.15 12.35
C ASN A 259 11.88 -6.55 11.46
N HIS A 260 11.71 -7.10 10.25
CA HIS A 260 10.60 -6.76 9.39
C HIS A 260 10.17 -7.97 8.55
N PRO A 261 8.86 -8.20 8.36
CA PRO A 261 8.38 -9.19 7.42
C PRO A 261 8.66 -8.73 5.98
N SER A 262 8.90 -9.69 5.10
CA SER A 262 9.13 -9.49 3.67
C SER A 262 8.47 -10.60 2.89
N GLY A 263 7.81 -10.27 1.79
CA GLY A 263 7.14 -11.26 0.94
C GLY A 263 6.31 -10.57 -0.12
N ILE A 264 5.85 -11.34 -1.11
CA ILE A 264 5.03 -10.82 -2.21
C ILE A 264 3.75 -10.17 -1.67
N ALA A 265 3.12 -10.80 -0.66
CA ALA A 265 1.94 -10.26 0.00
C ALA A 265 2.20 -8.87 0.62
N PHE A 266 3.29 -8.73 1.39
CA PHE A 266 3.67 -7.44 2.00
C PHE A 266 3.98 -6.38 0.94
N THR A 267 4.77 -6.71 -0.09
CA THR A 267 5.16 -5.72 -1.11
C THR A 267 3.98 -5.15 -1.89
N PHE A 268 2.99 -5.97 -2.25
CA PHE A 268 1.87 -5.53 -3.12
C PHE A 268 0.62 -5.09 -2.37
N TRP A 269 0.31 -5.70 -1.21
CA TRP A 269 -0.92 -5.41 -0.48
C TRP A 269 -0.75 -4.35 0.62
N GLU A 270 0.47 -3.96 0.98
CA GLU A 270 0.71 -2.92 2.00
C GLU A 270 0.04 -1.58 1.66
N GLN A 271 -0.08 -1.24 0.37
CA GLN A 271 -0.78 -0.03 -0.10
C GLN A 271 -2.25 0.06 0.31
N TYR A 272 -2.91 -1.08 0.61
CA TYR A 272 -4.32 -1.11 1.02
C TYR A 272 -4.52 -0.77 2.51
N LEU A 273 -3.47 -0.77 3.33
CA LEU A 273 -3.57 -0.46 4.77
C LEU A 273 -4.13 0.95 5.01
N ASP A 274 -3.58 1.93 4.29
CA ASP A 274 -3.87 3.35 4.47
C ASP A 274 -4.69 3.95 3.31
N LEU A 275 -5.16 3.13 2.37
CA LEU A 275 -5.85 3.59 1.16
C LEU A 275 -7.07 4.45 1.49
N ASN A 276 -7.97 3.98 2.35
CA ASN A 276 -9.19 4.71 2.70
C ASN A 276 -8.90 6.04 3.39
N GLN A 277 -7.96 6.05 4.33
CA GLN A 277 -7.57 7.28 5.04
C GLN A 277 -6.92 8.29 4.09
N THR A 278 -6.06 7.81 3.20
CA THR A 278 -5.37 8.64 2.22
C THR A 278 -6.35 9.20 1.18
N LEU A 279 -7.31 8.41 0.73
CA LEU A 279 -8.35 8.83 -0.20
C LEU A 279 -9.23 9.93 0.40
N VAL A 280 -9.73 9.76 1.62
CA VAL A 280 -10.55 10.78 2.29
C VAL A 280 -9.76 12.07 2.50
N LYS A 281 -8.50 11.97 2.93
CA LYS A 281 -7.59 13.13 3.05
C LYS A 281 -7.38 13.81 1.70
N ALA A 282 -7.14 13.07 0.64
CA ALA A 282 -6.92 13.60 -0.71
C ALA A 282 -8.16 14.34 -1.24
N ILE A 283 -9.34 13.74 -1.13
CA ILE A 283 -10.61 14.37 -1.55
C ILE A 283 -10.86 15.65 -0.74
N ALA A 284 -10.61 15.64 0.58
CA ALA A 284 -10.77 16.83 1.42
C ALA A 284 -9.83 17.97 1.02
N ILE A 285 -8.54 17.67 0.79
CA ILE A 285 -7.53 18.66 0.38
C ILE A 285 -7.87 19.25 -0.98
N ILE A 286 -8.25 18.42 -1.96
CA ILE A 286 -8.59 18.87 -3.31
C ILE A 286 -9.88 19.68 -3.31
N SER A 287 -10.90 19.26 -2.55
CA SER A 287 -12.14 20.02 -2.41
C SER A 287 -11.90 21.40 -1.78
N LEU A 288 -11.01 21.48 -0.78
CA LEU A 288 -10.59 22.75 -0.18
C LEU A 288 -9.81 23.62 -1.18
N ALA A 289 -8.90 23.03 -1.96
CA ALA A 289 -8.15 23.76 -2.98
C ALA A 289 -9.09 24.34 -4.05
N VAL A 290 -10.06 23.54 -4.54
CA VAL A 290 -11.08 23.98 -5.47
C VAL A 290 -11.92 25.11 -4.87
N PHE A 291 -12.34 24.98 -3.60
CA PHE A 291 -13.07 26.05 -2.89
C PHE A 291 -12.31 27.38 -2.91
N VAL A 292 -11.03 27.35 -2.53
CA VAL A 292 -10.18 28.55 -2.47
C VAL A 292 -9.99 29.16 -3.86
N VAL A 293 -9.63 28.35 -4.86
CA VAL A 293 -9.38 28.84 -6.22
C VAL A 293 -10.65 29.43 -6.84
N VAL A 294 -11.78 28.73 -6.73
CA VAL A 294 -13.06 29.19 -7.28
C VAL A 294 -13.57 30.42 -6.54
N SER A 295 -13.39 30.50 -5.21
CA SER A 295 -13.77 31.68 -4.42
C SER A 295 -12.96 32.91 -4.83
N VAL A 296 -11.66 32.76 -5.11
CA VAL A 296 -10.80 33.85 -5.57
C VAL A 296 -11.17 34.27 -7.00
N LEU A 297 -11.40 33.31 -7.90
CA LEU A 297 -11.70 33.59 -9.30
C LEU A 297 -13.07 34.26 -9.47
N LEU A 298 -14.09 33.80 -8.74
CA LEU A 298 -15.45 34.33 -8.81
C LEU A 298 -15.70 35.52 -7.87
N PHE A 299 -14.75 35.87 -7.00
CA PHE A 299 -14.92 36.86 -5.92
C PHE A 299 -16.17 36.66 -5.05
N ASN A 300 -16.72 35.43 -5.01
CA ASN A 300 -17.96 35.11 -4.32
C ASN A 300 -17.84 33.76 -3.58
N PRO A 301 -17.59 33.76 -2.25
CA PRO A 301 -17.39 32.53 -1.49
C PRO A 301 -18.66 31.69 -1.38
N TRP A 302 -19.84 32.31 -1.45
CA TRP A 302 -21.12 31.58 -1.39
C TRP A 302 -21.36 30.76 -2.67
N ALA A 303 -21.02 31.32 -3.84
CA ALA A 303 -21.06 30.60 -5.10
C ALA A 303 -20.08 29.42 -5.13
N ALA A 304 -18.87 29.63 -4.63
CA ALA A 304 -17.85 28.57 -4.49
C ALA A 304 -18.33 27.44 -3.56
N PHE A 305 -19.00 27.78 -2.45
CA PHE A 305 -19.57 26.79 -1.53
C PHE A 305 -20.64 25.92 -2.20
N CYS A 306 -21.54 26.51 -3.00
CA CYS A 306 -22.53 25.76 -3.77
C CYS A 306 -21.89 24.76 -4.75
N ILE A 307 -20.80 25.15 -5.41
CA ILE A 307 -20.04 24.26 -6.30
C ILE A 307 -19.49 23.06 -5.52
N VAL A 308 -18.82 23.31 -4.39
CA VAL A 308 -18.20 22.25 -3.58
C VAL A 308 -19.23 21.26 -3.04
N ILE A 309 -20.43 21.72 -2.65
CA ILE A 309 -21.53 20.82 -2.26
C ILE A 309 -21.88 19.88 -3.40
N ILE A 310 -22.05 20.39 -4.62
CA ILE A 310 -22.37 19.56 -5.78
C ILE A 310 -21.24 18.57 -6.02
N LEU A 311 -19.97 19.02 -6.07
CA LEU A 311 -18.81 18.15 -6.25
C LEU A 311 -18.76 17.02 -5.23
N PHE A 312 -19.04 17.32 -3.96
CA PHE A 312 -19.13 16.31 -2.90
C PHE A 312 -20.20 15.26 -3.21
N LEU A 313 -21.42 15.69 -3.58
CA LEU A 313 -22.49 14.77 -3.98
C LEU A 313 -22.07 13.90 -5.17
N MET A 314 -21.42 14.48 -6.18
CA MET A 314 -20.92 13.73 -7.35
C MET A 314 -19.89 12.66 -6.95
N THR A 315 -18.97 12.97 -6.05
CA THR A 315 -17.98 11.99 -5.60
C THR A 315 -18.61 10.82 -4.85
N VAL A 316 -19.63 11.08 -4.03
CA VAL A 316 -20.37 10.05 -3.29
C VAL A 316 -21.18 9.17 -4.25
N GLU A 317 -21.83 9.77 -5.25
CA GLU A 317 -22.57 9.04 -6.28
C GLU A 317 -21.64 8.15 -7.11
N LEU A 318 -20.48 8.66 -7.53
CA LEU A 318 -19.50 7.86 -8.27
C LEU A 318 -18.91 6.74 -7.40
N ALA A 319 -18.58 7.02 -6.14
CA ALA A 319 -18.10 5.99 -5.21
C ALA A 319 -19.15 4.89 -4.98
N GLY A 320 -20.43 5.26 -4.91
CA GLY A 320 -21.52 4.29 -4.83
C GLY A 320 -21.71 3.48 -6.11
N PHE A 321 -21.55 4.11 -7.28
CA PHE A 321 -21.59 3.44 -8.58
C PHE A 321 -20.51 2.34 -8.67
N LEU A 322 -19.30 2.59 -8.17
CA LEU A 322 -18.24 1.57 -8.08
C LEU A 322 -18.72 0.34 -7.31
N GLY A 323 -19.41 0.53 -6.18
CA GLY A 323 -19.94 -0.57 -5.37
C GLY A 323 -21.06 -1.36 -6.05
N TYR A 324 -21.97 -0.71 -6.78
CA TYR A 324 -23.05 -1.40 -7.50
C TYR A 324 -22.55 -2.23 -8.69
N TYR A 325 -21.54 -1.73 -9.40
CA TYR A 325 -20.92 -2.46 -10.52
C TYR A 325 -19.86 -3.46 -10.07
N HIS A 326 -19.76 -3.74 -8.77
CA HIS A 326 -18.78 -4.65 -8.17
C HIS A 326 -17.33 -4.33 -8.58
N ILE A 327 -17.02 -3.05 -8.78
CA ILE A 327 -15.66 -2.58 -9.03
C ILE A 327 -14.97 -2.45 -7.68
N LYS A 328 -13.86 -3.19 -7.52
CA LYS A 328 -13.08 -3.19 -6.29
C LYS A 328 -12.36 -1.85 -6.12
N LEU A 329 -12.32 -1.35 -4.89
CA LEU A 329 -11.60 -0.14 -4.53
C LEU A 329 -10.10 -0.43 -4.51
N ASN A 330 -9.40 0.17 -5.45
CA ASN A 330 -7.95 0.12 -5.61
C ASN A 330 -7.37 1.54 -5.83
N PRO A 331 -6.04 1.73 -5.78
CA PRO A 331 -5.42 3.02 -6.02
C PRO A 331 -5.79 3.67 -7.37
N VAL A 332 -6.09 2.87 -8.40
CA VAL A 332 -6.49 3.38 -9.73
C VAL A 332 -7.89 3.99 -9.69
N SER A 333 -8.87 3.27 -9.13
CA SER A 333 -10.23 3.78 -8.89
C SER A 333 -10.25 4.95 -7.90
N ALA A 334 -9.36 4.97 -6.92
CA ALA A 334 -9.17 6.10 -6.01
C ALA A 334 -8.72 7.36 -6.76
N VAL A 335 -7.80 7.23 -7.72
CA VAL A 335 -7.42 8.33 -8.61
C VAL A 335 -8.58 8.77 -9.51
N SER A 336 -9.42 7.84 -9.98
CA SER A 336 -10.64 8.19 -10.72
C SER A 336 -11.63 9.01 -9.87
N LEU A 337 -11.81 8.67 -8.58
CA LEU A 337 -12.62 9.47 -7.64
C LEU A 337 -12.04 10.87 -7.41
N ILE A 338 -10.71 10.98 -7.32
CA ILE A 338 -10.03 12.28 -7.25
C ILE A 338 -10.25 13.09 -8.54
N THR A 339 -10.13 12.43 -9.69
CA THR A 339 -10.34 13.03 -11.02
C THR A 339 -11.79 13.50 -11.20
N ALA A 340 -12.75 12.82 -10.57
CA ALA A 340 -14.15 13.23 -10.54
C ALA A 340 -14.36 14.63 -9.97
N VAL A 341 -13.62 15.00 -8.93
CA VAL A 341 -13.68 16.37 -8.38
C VAL A 341 -13.21 17.39 -9.43
N GLY A 342 -12.13 17.08 -10.16
CA GLY A 342 -11.59 17.97 -11.20
C GLY A 342 -12.53 18.13 -12.40
N ILE A 343 -12.99 17.02 -12.98
CA ILE A 343 -13.91 17.04 -14.13
C ILE A 343 -15.27 17.62 -13.72
N GLY A 344 -15.74 17.39 -12.50
CA GLY A 344 -16.98 17.98 -11.99
C GLY A 344 -16.96 19.52 -11.94
N VAL A 345 -15.79 20.15 -11.78
CA VAL A 345 -15.67 21.62 -11.80
C VAL A 345 -16.01 22.18 -13.17
N GLU A 346 -15.67 21.48 -14.26
CA GLU A 346 -15.99 21.91 -15.63
C GLU A 346 -17.51 22.03 -15.82
N PHE A 347 -18.28 21.04 -15.35
CA PHE A 347 -19.73 21.02 -15.50
C PHE A 347 -20.45 22.04 -14.60
N THR A 348 -19.84 22.46 -13.49
CA THR A 348 -20.50 23.31 -12.48
C THR A 348 -20.07 24.77 -12.56
N ALA A 349 -18.81 25.06 -12.84
CA ALA A 349 -18.26 26.42 -12.81
C ALA A 349 -18.84 27.31 -13.93
N HIS A 350 -19.00 26.78 -15.15
CA HIS A 350 -19.57 27.55 -16.27
C HIS A 350 -21.01 28.00 -15.99
N VAL A 351 -21.82 27.13 -15.39
CA VAL A 351 -23.22 27.41 -15.03
C VAL A 351 -23.29 28.49 -13.95
N VAL A 352 -22.46 28.37 -12.90
CA VAL A 352 -22.41 29.34 -11.80
C VAL A 352 -21.89 30.69 -12.27
N PHE A 353 -20.87 30.72 -13.11
CA PHE A 353 -20.33 31.96 -13.68
C PHE A 353 -21.37 32.70 -14.53
N SER A 354 -22.11 31.99 -15.38
CA SER A 354 -23.20 32.60 -16.16
C SER A 354 -24.38 33.05 -15.27
N PHE A 355 -24.67 32.32 -14.19
CA PHE A 355 -25.66 32.76 -13.19
C PHE A 355 -25.24 34.06 -12.48
N LEU A 356 -23.96 34.20 -12.11
CA LEU A 356 -23.42 35.39 -11.46
C LEU A 356 -23.49 36.63 -12.38
N THR A 357 -23.21 36.46 -13.67
CA THR A 357 -23.21 37.56 -14.66
C THR A 357 -24.60 37.90 -15.20
N SER A 358 -25.59 37.02 -15.02
CA SER A 358 -26.98 37.27 -15.43
C SER A 358 -27.73 38.21 -14.48
N LEU A 359 -28.69 38.96 -15.04
CA LEU A 359 -29.49 39.96 -14.33
C LEU A 359 -30.94 39.50 -14.10
N GLY A 360 -31.60 40.09 -13.12
CA GLY A 360 -33.00 39.84 -12.79
C GLY A 360 -33.20 39.03 -11.50
N THR A 361 -34.38 38.44 -11.35
CA THR A 361 -34.69 37.55 -10.22
C THR A 361 -33.88 36.25 -10.29
N ARG A 362 -33.76 35.50 -9.18
CA ARG A 362 -33.00 34.22 -9.17
C ARG A 362 -33.45 33.25 -10.26
N ASN A 363 -34.76 33.15 -10.51
CA ASN A 363 -35.30 32.26 -11.53
C ASN A 363 -34.98 32.75 -12.95
N GLU A 364 -35.08 34.05 -13.21
CA GLU A 364 -34.75 34.63 -14.52
C GLU A 364 -33.25 34.54 -14.81
N ARG A 365 -32.41 34.79 -13.81
CA ARG A 365 -30.96 34.62 -13.89
C ARG A 365 -30.58 33.19 -14.22
N MET A 366 -31.22 32.23 -13.56
CA MET A 366 -30.97 30.81 -13.82
C MET A 366 -31.43 30.40 -15.22
N ALA A 367 -32.58 30.88 -15.68
CA ALA A 367 -33.10 30.60 -17.02
C ALA A 367 -32.15 31.16 -18.09
N ALA A 368 -31.70 32.41 -17.93
CA ALA A 368 -30.73 33.03 -18.83
C ALA A 368 -29.37 32.31 -18.82
N ALA A 369 -28.91 31.87 -17.64
CA ALA A 369 -27.64 31.17 -17.51
C ALA A 369 -27.64 29.81 -18.21
N ILE A 370 -28.72 29.04 -18.08
CA ILE A 370 -28.85 27.76 -18.79
C ILE A 370 -28.93 27.98 -20.30
N ASP A 371 -29.70 28.97 -20.76
CA ASP A 371 -29.84 29.25 -22.20
C ASP A 371 -28.48 29.54 -22.86
N GLN A 372 -27.57 30.21 -22.15
CA GLN A 372 -26.22 30.50 -22.63
C GLN A 372 -25.25 29.31 -22.55
N VAL A 373 -25.34 28.50 -21.49
CA VAL A 373 -24.28 27.52 -21.13
C VAL A 373 -24.64 26.09 -21.52
N PHE A 374 -25.92 25.79 -21.77
CA PHE A 374 -26.40 24.42 -22.05
C PHE A 374 -25.68 23.78 -23.25
N VAL A 375 -25.64 24.48 -24.38
CA VAL A 375 -25.04 23.95 -25.63
C VAL A 375 -23.54 23.71 -25.50
N PRO A 376 -22.72 24.68 -25.01
CA PRO A 376 -21.28 24.44 -24.79
C PRO A 376 -20.98 23.27 -23.85
N VAL A 377 -21.70 23.16 -22.72
CA VAL A 377 -21.43 22.11 -21.72
C VAL A 377 -21.80 20.72 -22.25
N ILE A 378 -22.92 20.59 -22.97
CA ILE A 378 -23.31 19.33 -23.61
C ILE A 378 -22.28 18.92 -24.67
N HIS A 379 -21.80 19.85 -25.49
CA HIS A 379 -20.77 19.54 -26.49
C HIS A 379 -19.43 19.16 -25.84
N GLY A 380 -19.05 19.76 -24.71
CA GLY A 380 -17.89 19.34 -23.92
C GLY A 380 -18.04 17.94 -23.32
N ALA A 381 -19.22 17.62 -22.78
CA ALA A 381 -19.52 16.27 -22.29
C ALA A 381 -19.52 15.21 -23.42
N LEU A 382 -20.05 15.54 -24.59
CA LEU A 382 -20.07 14.65 -25.74
C LEU A 382 -18.66 14.42 -26.31
N SER A 383 -17.81 15.44 -26.36
CA SER A 383 -16.44 15.30 -26.86
C SER A 383 -15.58 14.40 -25.96
N THR A 384 -15.71 14.56 -24.63
CA THR A 384 -15.04 13.69 -23.65
C THR A 384 -15.57 12.26 -23.71
N LEU A 385 -16.89 12.07 -23.84
CA LEU A 385 -17.50 10.75 -24.00
C LEU A 385 -17.01 10.05 -25.28
N LEU A 386 -16.92 10.77 -26.40
CA LEU A 386 -16.36 10.24 -27.65
C LEU A 386 -14.88 9.86 -27.52
N GLY A 387 -14.10 10.63 -26.78
CA GLY A 387 -12.69 10.30 -26.49
C GLY A 387 -12.55 9.01 -25.67
N ILE A 388 -13.37 8.86 -24.63
CA ILE A 388 -13.36 7.66 -23.76
C ILE A 388 -13.95 6.44 -24.47
N LEU A 389 -14.84 6.62 -25.45
CA LEU A 389 -15.46 5.52 -26.19
C LEU A 389 -14.44 4.58 -26.83
N MET A 390 -13.28 5.10 -27.24
CA MET A 390 -12.19 4.29 -27.80
C MET A 390 -11.66 3.25 -26.80
N LEU A 391 -11.68 3.54 -25.48
CA LEU A 391 -11.23 2.61 -24.44
C LEU A 391 -12.17 1.40 -24.28
N GLY A 392 -13.43 1.52 -24.69
CA GLY A 392 -14.39 0.42 -24.65
C GLY A 392 -14.06 -0.73 -25.61
N PHE A 393 -13.23 -0.48 -26.63
CA PHE A 393 -12.76 -1.49 -27.57
C PHE A 393 -11.46 -2.19 -27.14
N SER A 394 -11.01 -1.98 -25.90
CA SER A 394 -9.81 -2.64 -25.38
C SER A 394 -10.07 -4.13 -25.10
N GLU A 395 -9.09 -4.98 -25.42
CA GLU A 395 -9.11 -6.41 -25.06
C GLU A 395 -8.88 -6.65 -23.55
N PHE A 396 -8.38 -5.64 -22.83
CA PHE A 396 -8.11 -5.74 -21.41
C PHE A 396 -9.34 -5.33 -20.60
N GLU A 397 -9.92 -6.30 -19.89
CA GLU A 397 -11.10 -6.07 -19.05
C GLU A 397 -10.82 -5.02 -17.95
N PHE A 398 -9.59 -4.98 -17.42
CA PHE A 398 -9.12 -3.93 -16.53
C PHE A 398 -9.35 -2.52 -17.10
N VAL A 399 -9.04 -2.30 -18.38
CA VAL A 399 -9.20 -0.99 -19.03
C VAL A 399 -10.68 -0.66 -19.19
N VAL A 400 -11.47 -1.63 -19.64
CA VAL A 400 -12.91 -1.45 -19.86
C VAL A 400 -13.66 -1.19 -18.54
N LYS A 401 -13.37 -1.95 -17.48
CA LYS A 401 -14.04 -1.82 -16.18
C LYS A 401 -13.59 -0.58 -15.42
N TYR A 402 -12.29 -0.36 -15.23
CA TYR A 402 -11.80 0.69 -14.32
C TYR A 402 -11.67 2.07 -14.98
N PHE A 403 -11.50 2.14 -16.30
CA PHE A 403 -11.40 3.42 -17.02
C PHE A 403 -12.67 3.72 -17.81
N PHE A 404 -13.07 2.87 -18.77
CA PHE A 404 -14.20 3.18 -19.64
C PHE A 404 -15.51 3.32 -18.84
N LEU A 405 -15.89 2.32 -18.04
CA LEU A 405 -17.15 2.32 -17.31
C LEU A 405 -17.20 3.40 -16.21
N VAL A 406 -16.11 3.57 -15.44
CA VAL A 406 -16.04 4.59 -14.37
C VAL A 406 -16.05 6.01 -14.94
N MET A 407 -15.26 6.29 -15.99
CA MET A 407 -15.22 7.62 -16.59
C MET A 407 -16.52 7.96 -17.34
N ASN A 408 -17.16 6.98 -17.98
CA ASN A 408 -18.47 7.18 -18.60
C ASN A 408 -19.53 7.52 -17.56
N ALA A 409 -19.57 6.79 -16.43
CA ALA A 409 -20.47 7.10 -15.33
C ALA A 409 -20.19 8.48 -14.73
N LEU A 410 -18.92 8.87 -14.56
CA LEU A 410 -18.53 10.20 -14.14
C LEU A 410 -19.09 11.30 -15.05
N ILE A 411 -19.03 11.14 -16.37
CA ILE A 411 -19.56 12.16 -17.31
C ILE A 411 -21.09 12.24 -17.22
N ILE A 412 -21.78 11.10 -17.14
CA ILE A 412 -23.24 11.06 -17.05
C ILE A 412 -23.72 11.68 -15.73
N LEU A 413 -23.13 11.29 -14.60
CA LEU A 413 -23.38 11.91 -13.30
C LEU A 413 -23.00 13.40 -13.33
N GLY A 414 -21.89 13.72 -14.00
CA GLY A 414 -21.41 15.05 -14.43
C GLY A 414 -22.52 15.95 -14.89
N LEU A 415 -23.15 15.49 -15.95
CA LEU A 415 -24.19 16.19 -16.67
C LEU A 415 -25.48 16.32 -15.86
N ILE A 416 -25.90 15.25 -15.19
CA ILE A 416 -27.12 15.24 -14.36
C ILE A 416 -26.97 16.25 -13.21
N ASN A 417 -25.87 16.20 -12.46
CA ASN A 417 -25.68 17.10 -11.32
C ASN A 417 -25.38 18.54 -11.76
N GLY A 418 -24.57 18.73 -12.79
CA GLY A 418 -24.20 20.06 -13.30
C GLY A 418 -25.35 20.81 -13.98
N LEU A 419 -26.20 20.12 -14.77
CA LEU A 419 -27.28 20.75 -15.53
C LEU A 419 -28.69 20.58 -14.94
N MET A 420 -28.91 19.64 -14.02
CA MET A 420 -30.22 19.49 -13.37
C MET A 420 -30.20 19.92 -11.90
N LEU A 421 -29.28 19.39 -11.09
CA LEU A 421 -29.27 19.63 -9.65
C LEU A 421 -28.79 21.06 -9.31
N LEU A 422 -27.67 21.48 -9.88
CA LEU A 422 -27.06 22.78 -9.61
C LEU A 422 -27.99 23.96 -9.95
N PRO A 423 -28.73 23.98 -11.09
CA PRO A 423 -29.68 25.06 -11.37
C PRO A 423 -30.79 25.20 -10.34
N VAL A 424 -31.32 24.07 -9.87
CA VAL A 424 -32.36 24.06 -8.84
C VAL A 424 -31.79 24.59 -7.53
N LEU A 425 -30.57 24.17 -7.15
CA LEU A 425 -29.90 24.66 -5.95
C LEU A 425 -29.65 26.19 -6.01
N LEU A 426 -29.15 26.71 -7.13
CA LEU A 426 -28.91 28.14 -7.34
C LEU A 426 -30.22 28.96 -7.37
N SER A 427 -31.31 28.40 -7.90
CA SER A 427 -32.62 29.08 -7.87
C SER A 427 -33.13 29.30 -6.44
N LEU A 428 -32.87 28.34 -5.53
CA LEU A 428 -33.32 28.38 -4.13
C LEU A 428 -32.38 29.21 -3.25
N ILE A 429 -31.08 28.93 -3.33
CA ILE A 429 -30.07 29.38 -2.36
C ILE A 429 -29.03 30.31 -3.02
N GLY A 430 -29.14 30.62 -4.32
CA GLY A 430 -28.14 31.38 -5.05
C GLY A 430 -27.82 32.78 -4.49
N PRO A 431 -26.59 33.25 -4.67
CA PRO A 431 -26.15 34.57 -4.21
C PRO A 431 -26.98 35.70 -4.81
N ALA A 432 -27.06 36.83 -4.08
CA ALA A 432 -27.71 38.04 -4.56
C ALA A 432 -27.07 38.56 -5.87
N CYS A 433 -27.82 39.33 -6.65
CA CYS A 433 -27.32 39.87 -7.91
C CYS A 433 -26.31 40.99 -7.62
N GLU A 434 -25.14 40.96 -8.27
CA GLU A 434 -24.08 41.98 -8.11
C GLU A 434 -24.47 43.33 -8.73
N LEU A 435 -25.35 43.30 -9.74
CA LEU A 435 -25.79 44.49 -10.47
C LEU A 435 -27.31 44.57 -10.45
N THR A 436 -27.86 45.49 -9.66
CA THR A 436 -29.29 45.84 -9.72
C THR A 436 -29.48 47.07 -10.61
N PRO A 437 -30.00 46.93 -11.84
CA PRO A 437 -30.27 48.08 -12.69
C PRO A 437 -31.34 48.98 -12.06
N ARG A 438 -31.12 50.30 -12.09
CA ARG A 438 -32.03 51.31 -11.51
C ARG A 438 -33.43 51.34 -12.14
N ASP A 439 -33.56 50.84 -13.38
CA ASP A 439 -34.81 50.82 -14.14
C ASP A 439 -35.67 49.56 -13.90
N CYS A 440 -35.30 48.67 -12.96
CA CYS A 440 -35.97 47.38 -12.75
C CYS A 440 -36.11 46.53 -14.03
N SER A 441 -35.32 46.82 -15.07
CA SER A 441 -35.34 46.11 -16.35
C SER A 441 -34.40 44.90 -16.30
N ASN A 442 -34.84 43.78 -16.87
CA ASN A 442 -34.07 42.52 -16.89
C ASN A 442 -32.93 42.51 -17.93
N ARG A 443 -32.59 43.65 -18.54
CA ARG A 443 -31.56 43.77 -19.58
C ARG A 443 -30.79 45.08 -19.42
N LEU A 444 -29.47 45.00 -19.51
CA LEU A 444 -28.65 46.20 -19.70
C LEU A 444 -28.97 46.83 -21.05
N PRO A 445 -29.07 48.18 -21.14
CA PRO A 445 -29.23 48.84 -22.42
C PRO A 445 -28.05 48.48 -23.33
N VAL A 446 -28.36 48.06 -24.56
CA VAL A 446 -27.36 47.71 -25.56
C VAL A 446 -26.46 48.94 -25.76
N PRO A 447 -25.11 48.81 -25.71
CA PRO A 447 -24.25 49.94 -25.99
C PRO A 447 -24.60 50.50 -27.36
N PRO A 448 -24.69 51.84 -27.52
CA PRO A 448 -25.07 52.43 -28.78
C PRO A 448 -24.09 52.01 -29.88
N PRO A 449 -24.56 51.78 -31.13
CA PRO A 449 -23.70 51.40 -32.24
C PRO A 449 -22.57 52.43 -32.41
N LEU A 450 -21.37 51.96 -32.72
CA LEU A 450 -20.13 52.78 -32.77
C LEU A 450 -20.28 54.08 -33.57
N GLN A 451 -21.12 54.11 -34.61
CA GLN A 451 -21.42 55.32 -35.40
C GLN A 451 -22.08 56.45 -34.58
N ARG A 452 -22.84 56.14 -33.53
CA ARG A 452 -23.50 57.16 -32.68
C ARG A 452 -22.54 57.78 -31.67
N ARG A 453 -21.43 57.11 -31.35
CA ARG A 453 -20.42 57.57 -30.39
C ARG A 453 -19.57 58.72 -30.94
N GLN A 454 -19.32 58.75 -32.24
CA GLN A 454 -18.67 59.89 -32.90
C GLN A 454 -19.55 61.15 -32.83
N ASN A 455 -20.85 61.04 -33.10
CA ASN A 455 -21.77 62.19 -33.02
C ASN A 455 -22.05 62.68 -31.60
N GLN A 456 -21.93 61.82 -30.59
CA GLN A 456 -22.12 62.21 -29.17
C GLN A 456 -20.86 62.80 -28.52
N SER A 457 -19.66 62.53 -29.06
CA SER A 457 -18.42 63.16 -28.55
C SER A 457 -18.38 64.69 -28.74
N SER A 458 -19.28 65.24 -29.56
CA SER A 458 -19.42 66.68 -29.80
C SER A 458 -20.46 67.36 -28.90
N GLY A 459 -21.15 66.64 -28.01
CA GLY A 459 -22.28 67.19 -27.25
C GLY A 459 -22.51 66.54 -25.89
N ALA A 460 -21.94 67.19 -24.87
CA ALA A 460 -22.41 67.23 -23.47
C ALA A 460 -22.29 66.00 -22.54
N SER A 461 -21.43 66.21 -21.54
CA SER A 461 -21.66 66.14 -20.08
C SER A 461 -21.91 64.79 -19.37
N ARG A 462 -20.94 64.51 -18.48
CA ARG A 462 -20.89 63.49 -17.41
C ARG A 462 -22.20 63.36 -16.63
N HIS A 463 -22.76 62.14 -16.52
CA HIS A 463 -23.49 61.67 -15.34
C HIS A 463 -23.16 60.18 -15.10
N GLY A 464 -22.58 59.87 -13.94
CA GLY A 464 -22.13 58.53 -13.56
C GLY A 464 -23.30 57.62 -13.19
N ILE A 465 -23.40 56.48 -13.87
CA ILE A 465 -24.38 55.42 -13.65
C ILE A 465 -23.57 54.18 -13.25
N LEU A 466 -23.39 53.92 -11.96
CA LEU A 466 -23.11 52.61 -11.34
C LEU A 466 -22.71 52.85 -9.88
N ARG A 467 -23.31 52.10 -8.96
CA ARG A 467 -22.87 52.03 -7.55
C ARG A 467 -22.40 50.60 -7.34
N ILE A 468 -21.09 50.44 -7.13
CA ILE A 468 -20.46 49.18 -6.75
C ILE A 468 -20.73 49.05 -5.25
N THR A 469 -21.50 48.05 -4.85
CA THR A 469 -21.61 47.65 -3.44
C THR A 469 -20.58 46.55 -3.21
N THR A 470 -19.61 46.84 -2.35
CA THR A 470 -18.58 45.94 -1.82
C THR A 470 -19.15 44.81 -0.99
#